data_AF-G1WI01-F1
#
_entry.id   AF-G1WI01-F1
#
_cell.length_a   1.000
_cell.length_b   1.000
_cell.length_c   1.000
_cell.angle_alpha   90.00
_cell.angle_beta   90.00
_cell.angle_gamma   90.00
#
_symmetry.space_group_name_H-M   'P 1'
#
loop_
_entity.id
_entity.type
_entity.pdbx_description
1 polymer ?
#
loop_
_entity_poly.entity_id
_entity_poly.type
_entity_poly.pdbx_seq_one_letter_code
_entity_poly.pdbx_strand_id
1 'polypeptide(L)'
;MAINAGTGAGSAVALALPLSVFLQMWRNFCYAVPGSWAGTKIQEALDARDLKRANILHLTVVPLSLGIPSALLVFISLYFGADGINAALNAIPQVVLDGFNVAAGVLSCVGLAMLIKIMSNNKILPYLFLGFIAVVYLGMDVIGVAVAGLCVALIAVFNMKFDEEEDF
;
A
#
# COMPACT_ATOMS: atom_id res chain seq x y z
N MET A 1 6.98 -7.48 -14.86
CA MET A 1 5.99 -7.47 -15.95
C MET A 1 5.78 -6.08 -16.55
N ALA A 2 5.67 -5.00 -15.75
CA ALA A 2 5.57 -3.63 -16.29
C ALA A 2 6.79 -3.15 -17.12
N ILE A 3 8.00 -3.63 -16.81
CA ILE A 3 9.23 -3.21 -17.52
C ILE A 3 9.37 -3.88 -18.90
N ASN A 4 8.78 -5.07 -19.10
CA ASN A 4 8.99 -5.88 -20.31
C ASN A 4 7.83 -5.79 -21.32
N ALA A 5 6.67 -5.27 -20.91
CA ALA A 5 5.47 -5.27 -21.75
C ALA A 5 5.31 -4.00 -22.61
N GLY A 6 5.96 -2.87 -22.26
CA GLY A 6 5.82 -1.62 -23.03
C GLY A 6 4.38 -1.09 -23.15
N THR A 7 3.44 -1.66 -22.40
CA THR A 7 2.01 -1.38 -22.50
C THR A 7 1.67 -0.17 -21.63
N GLY A 8 0.92 0.80 -22.17
CA GLY A 8 0.56 2.05 -21.51
C GLY A 8 -0.10 1.87 -20.13
N ALA A 9 -0.14 2.95 -19.34
CA ALA A 9 -0.65 2.93 -17.96
C ALA A 9 -2.09 2.38 -17.85
N GLY A 10 -2.96 2.66 -18.83
CA GLY A 10 -4.33 2.12 -18.89
C GLY A 10 -4.40 0.59 -18.94
N SER A 11 -3.61 -0.06 -19.79
CA SER A 11 -3.54 -1.53 -19.89
C SER A 11 -2.99 -2.18 -18.61
N ALA A 12 -2.02 -1.54 -17.97
CA ALA A 12 -1.46 -2.02 -16.71
C ALA A 12 -2.52 -1.99 -15.59
N VAL A 13 -3.31 -0.91 -15.51
CA VAL A 13 -4.38 -0.79 -14.50
C VAL A 13 -5.53 -1.76 -14.76
N ALA A 14 -5.94 -1.94 -16.03
CA ALA A 14 -6.99 -2.88 -16.42
C ALA A 14 -6.72 -4.31 -15.93
N LEU A 15 -5.47 -4.77 -16.05
CA LEU A 15 -5.05 -6.09 -15.57
C LEU A 15 -4.73 -6.12 -14.08
N ALA A 16 -4.22 -5.01 -13.53
CA ALA A 16 -3.85 -4.93 -12.12
C ALA A 16 -5.06 -5.06 -11.20
N LEU A 17 -6.25 -4.57 -11.59
CA LEU A 17 -7.43 -4.62 -10.71
C LEU A 17 -7.93 -6.06 -10.46
N PRO A 18 -8.26 -6.89 -11.48
CA PRO A 18 -8.65 -8.28 -11.24
C PRO A 18 -7.54 -9.10 -10.59
N LEU A 19 -6.28 -8.86 -11.01
CA LEU A 19 -5.14 -9.56 -10.44
C LEU A 19 -4.93 -9.20 -8.96
N SER A 20 -5.10 -7.93 -8.58
CA SER A 20 -4.99 -7.48 -7.19
C SER A 20 -6.03 -8.15 -6.31
N VAL A 21 -7.29 -8.22 -6.76
CA VAL A 21 -8.36 -8.92 -6.03
C VAL A 21 -8.04 -10.41 -5.91
N PHE A 22 -7.58 -11.06 -6.98
CA PHE A 22 -7.17 -12.46 -6.95
C PHE A 22 -6.01 -12.70 -6.00
N LEU A 23 -4.95 -11.89 -6.07
CA LEU A 23 -3.80 -11.99 -5.18
C LEU A 23 -4.17 -11.72 -3.73
N GLN A 24 -5.11 -10.81 -3.47
CA GLN A 24 -5.60 -10.53 -2.13
C GLN A 24 -6.39 -11.72 -1.58
N MET A 25 -7.22 -12.36 -2.40
CA MET A 25 -7.95 -13.57 -2.04
C MET A 25 -7.01 -14.77 -1.83
N TRP A 26 -6.01 -14.94 -2.69
CA TRP A 26 -4.94 -15.93 -2.55
C TRP A 26 -4.15 -15.71 -1.26
N ARG A 27 -3.77 -14.46 -0.97
CA ARG A 27 -3.06 -14.11 0.26
C ARG A 27 -3.92 -14.40 1.48
N ASN A 28 -5.21 -14.11 1.43
CA ASN A 28 -6.14 -14.44 2.51
C ASN A 28 -6.24 -15.96 2.73
N PHE A 29 -6.27 -16.75 1.65
CA PHE A 29 -6.27 -18.21 1.72
C PHE A 29 -4.96 -18.77 2.30
N CYS A 30 -3.81 -18.28 1.81
CA CYS A 30 -2.49 -18.62 2.35
C CYS A 30 -2.27 -18.11 3.77
N TYR A 31 -3.07 -17.14 4.25
CA TYR A 31 -3.08 -16.73 5.64
C TYR A 31 -3.96 -17.65 6.50
N ALA A 32 -5.17 -17.97 6.03
CA ALA A 32 -6.15 -18.76 6.77
C ALA A 32 -5.71 -20.22 7.00
N VAL A 33 -5.17 -20.89 5.97
CA VAL A 33 -4.86 -22.34 6.06
C VAL A 33 -3.67 -22.63 6.99
N PRO A 34 -2.49 -22.01 6.82
CA PRO A 34 -1.36 -22.20 7.72
C PRO A 34 -1.57 -21.48 9.05
N GLY A 35 -2.27 -20.35 9.07
CA GLY A 35 -2.59 -19.62 10.30
C GLY A 35 -3.46 -20.43 11.26
N SER A 36 -4.43 -21.19 10.72
CA SER A 36 -5.24 -22.11 11.53
C SER A 36 -4.39 -23.27 12.08
N TRP A 37 -3.53 -23.89 11.26
CA TRP A 37 -2.68 -25.01 11.69
C TRP A 37 -1.55 -24.59 12.66
N ALA A 38 -0.92 -23.43 12.40
CA ALA A 38 0.08 -22.82 13.26
C ALA A 38 -0.52 -22.37 14.59
N GLY A 39 -1.74 -21.82 14.57
CA GLY A 39 -2.47 -21.43 15.77
C GLY A 39 -2.67 -22.61 16.73
N THR A 40 -3.10 -23.77 16.23
CA THR A 40 -3.25 -24.98 17.05
C THR A 40 -1.91 -25.46 17.63
N LYS A 41 -0.84 -25.43 16.83
CA LYS A 41 0.51 -25.85 17.27
C LYS A 41 1.17 -24.87 18.25
N ILE A 42 0.88 -23.58 18.14
CA ILE A 42 1.32 -22.56 19.08
C ILE A 42 0.57 -22.69 20.40
N GLN A 43 -0.73 -23.02 20.37
CA GLN A 43 -1.53 -23.31 21.55
C GLN A 43 -0.98 -24.52 22.33
N GLU A 44 -0.67 -25.63 21.63
CA GLU A 44 -0.03 -26.81 22.22
C GLU A 44 1.34 -26.50 22.86
N ALA A 45 2.13 -25.61 22.26
CA ALA A 45 3.44 -25.19 22.79
C ALA A 45 3.33 -24.22 23.98
N LEU A 46 2.28 -23.40 24.03
CA LEU A 46 1.94 -22.52 25.15
C LEU A 46 1.49 -23.32 26.37
N ASP A 47 0.68 -24.37 26.17
CA ASP A 47 0.23 -25.28 27.23
C ASP A 47 1.42 -26.05 27.86
N ALA A 48 2.47 -26.32 27.09
CA ALA A 48 3.73 -26.89 27.57
C ALA A 48 4.67 -25.88 28.27
N ARG A 49 4.26 -24.61 28.43
CA ARG A 49 5.05 -23.48 28.97
C ARG A 49 6.39 -23.21 28.24
N ASP A 50 6.56 -23.73 27.03
CA ASP A 50 7.83 -23.65 26.29
C ASP A 50 7.83 -22.44 25.34
N LEU A 51 7.91 -21.23 25.95
CA LEU A 51 7.73 -19.95 25.25
C LEU A 51 8.74 -19.71 24.11
N LYS A 52 9.94 -20.31 24.19
CA LYS A 52 10.94 -20.23 23.11
C LYS A 52 10.49 -20.95 21.85
N ARG A 53 9.83 -22.11 21.99
CA ARG A 53 9.29 -22.87 20.86
C ARG A 53 8.07 -22.19 20.25
N ALA A 54 7.19 -21.62 21.07
CA ALA A 54 6.04 -20.85 20.60
C ALA A 54 6.48 -19.63 19.78
N ASN A 55 7.51 -18.90 20.24
CA ASN A 55 8.02 -17.73 19.54
C ASN A 55 8.75 -18.10 18.23
N ILE A 56 9.53 -19.18 18.21
CA ILE A 56 10.16 -19.66 16.99
C ILE A 56 9.11 -20.16 15.99
N LEU A 57 8.09 -20.92 16.43
CA LEU A 57 7.00 -21.36 15.55
C LEU A 57 6.25 -20.16 14.96
N HIS A 58 5.89 -19.17 15.77
CA HIS A 58 5.20 -17.98 15.28
C HIS A 58 6.08 -17.17 14.31
N LEU A 59 7.36 -16.99 14.64
CA LEU A 59 8.29 -16.19 13.84
C LEU A 59 8.76 -16.88 12.55
N THR A 60 8.78 -18.22 12.50
CA THR A 60 9.22 -18.98 11.32
C THR A 60 8.08 -19.49 10.48
N VAL A 61 6.97 -19.96 11.07
CA VAL A 61 5.83 -20.50 10.31
C VAL A 61 5.09 -19.39 9.55
N VAL A 62 4.97 -18.19 10.12
CA VAL A 62 4.27 -17.08 9.45
C VAL A 62 4.99 -16.65 8.15
N PRO A 63 6.28 -16.25 8.15
CA PRO A 63 6.94 -15.85 6.91
C PRO A 63 7.22 -17.01 5.95
N LEU A 64 7.46 -18.23 6.44
CA LEU A 64 7.74 -19.38 5.58
C LEU A 64 6.48 -19.88 4.85
N SER A 65 5.34 -19.89 5.54
CA SER A 65 4.06 -20.28 4.95
C SER A 65 3.48 -19.26 3.97
N LEU A 66 3.87 -17.98 4.11
CA LEU A 66 3.48 -16.91 3.18
C LEU A 66 4.48 -16.75 2.02
N GLY A 67 5.78 -16.87 2.31
CA GLY A 67 6.86 -16.59 1.37
C GLY A 67 6.97 -17.65 0.27
N ILE A 68 6.91 -18.93 0.63
CA ILE A 68 7.05 -20.04 -0.34
C ILE A 68 5.93 -20.03 -1.39
N PRO A 69 4.63 -20.03 -1.02
CA PRO A 69 3.57 -20.05 -2.02
C PRO A 69 3.47 -18.76 -2.83
N SER A 70 3.79 -17.60 -2.24
CA SER A 70 3.83 -16.34 -2.97
C SER A 70 4.98 -16.30 -3.99
N ALA A 71 6.17 -16.79 -3.60
CA ALA A 71 7.32 -16.89 -4.51
C ALA A 71 7.06 -17.87 -5.66
N LEU A 72 6.46 -19.03 -5.35
CA LEU A 72 6.12 -20.04 -6.36
C LEU A 72 5.06 -19.52 -7.35
N LEU A 73 4.05 -18.80 -6.87
CA LEU A 73 3.05 -18.17 -7.72
C LEU A 73 3.67 -17.12 -8.66
N VAL A 74 4.53 -16.24 -8.13
CA VAL A 74 5.22 -15.23 -8.95
C VAL A 74 6.13 -15.88 -9.98
N PHE A 75 6.83 -16.96 -9.62
CA PHE A 75 7.71 -17.70 -10.52
C PHE A 75 6.93 -18.32 -11.70
N ILE A 76 5.81 -18.98 -11.43
CA ILE A 76 4.93 -19.54 -12.46
C ILE A 76 4.35 -18.41 -13.34
N SER A 77 3.92 -17.31 -12.73
CA SER A 77 3.34 -16.16 -13.44
C SER A 77 4.36 -15.48 -14.35
N LEU A 78 5.63 -15.42 -13.99
CA LEU A 78 6.69 -14.87 -14.84
C LEU A 78 7.04 -15.79 -16.01
N TYR A 79 6.97 -17.12 -15.83
CA TYR A 79 7.32 -18.10 -16.86
C TYR A 79 6.20 -18.29 -17.91
N PHE A 80 4.91 -18.29 -17.49
CA PHE A 80 3.76 -18.53 -18.38
C PHE A 80 2.92 -17.28 -18.69
N GLY A 81 3.10 -16.17 -17.96
CA GLY A 81 2.15 -15.06 -17.98
C GLY A 81 2.26 -14.11 -19.17
N ALA A 82 3.42 -14.03 -19.84
CA ALA A 82 3.67 -13.00 -20.85
C ALA A 82 2.73 -13.12 -22.06
N ASP A 83 2.54 -14.33 -22.60
CA ASP A 83 1.69 -14.56 -23.77
C ASP A 83 0.20 -14.42 -23.45
N GLY A 84 -0.23 -14.91 -22.29
CA GLY A 84 -1.63 -14.78 -21.83
C GLY A 84 -2.05 -13.33 -21.58
N ILE A 85 -1.13 -12.51 -21.06
CA ILE A 85 -1.36 -11.08 -20.82
C ILE A 85 -1.52 -10.33 -22.14
N ASN A 86 -0.65 -10.59 -23.13
CA ASN A 86 -0.74 -9.92 -24.43
C ASN A 86 -2.04 -10.27 -25.18
N ALA A 87 -2.51 -11.52 -25.10
CA ALA A 87 -3.79 -11.93 -25.67
C ALA A 87 -4.97 -11.24 -24.97
N ALA A 88 -4.94 -11.16 -23.62
CA ALA A 88 -5.97 -10.49 -22.84
C ALA A 88 -6.04 -8.97 -23.14
N LEU A 89 -4.90 -8.33 -23.34
CA LEU A 89 -4.84 -6.89 -23.68
C LEU A 89 -5.41 -6.59 -25.07
N ASN A 90 -5.10 -7.43 -26.06
CA ASN A 90 -5.62 -7.26 -27.42
C ASN A 90 -7.14 -7.51 -27.53
N ALA A 91 -7.73 -8.23 -26.57
CA ALA A 91 -9.18 -8.44 -26.49
C ALA A 91 -9.94 -7.23 -25.94
N ILE A 92 -9.27 -6.27 -25.30
CA ILE A 92 -9.91 -5.09 -24.70
C ILE A 92 -10.00 -3.97 -25.75
N PRO A 93 -11.19 -3.41 -26.02
CA PRO A 93 -11.35 -2.31 -26.96
C PRO A 93 -10.67 -1.02 -26.45
N GLN A 94 -10.12 -0.22 -27.37
CA GLN A 94 -9.35 0.99 -27.05
C GLN A 94 -10.10 1.98 -26.15
N VAL A 95 -11.41 2.16 -26.36
CA VAL A 95 -12.25 3.06 -25.53
C VAL A 95 -12.21 2.68 -24.03
N VAL A 96 -12.11 1.38 -23.72
CA VAL A 96 -12.02 0.91 -22.33
C VAL A 96 -10.62 1.14 -21.77
N LEU A 97 -9.58 0.94 -22.57
CA LEU A 97 -8.19 1.24 -22.18
C LEU A 97 -7.98 2.73 -21.90
N ASP A 98 -8.57 3.61 -22.71
CA ASP A 98 -8.55 5.06 -22.50
C ASP A 98 -9.26 5.43 -21.18
N GLY A 99 -10.40 4.80 -20.89
CA GLY A 99 -11.08 4.94 -19.60
C GLY A 99 -10.21 4.52 -18.42
N PHE A 100 -9.49 3.40 -18.52
CA PHE A 100 -8.54 2.97 -17.50
C PHE A 100 -7.34 3.91 -17.35
N ASN A 101 -6.90 4.55 -18.43
CA ASN A 101 -5.80 5.51 -18.39
C ASN A 101 -6.20 6.78 -17.61
N VAL A 102 -7.42 7.27 -17.83
CA VAL A 102 -7.98 8.38 -17.04
C VAL A 102 -8.17 7.97 -15.58
N ALA A 103 -8.72 6.77 -15.33
CA ALA A 103 -8.89 6.24 -13.98
C ALA A 103 -7.55 6.09 -13.23
N ALA A 104 -6.48 5.67 -13.92
CA ALA A 104 -5.13 5.59 -13.38
C ALA A 104 -4.61 6.96 -12.90
N GLY A 105 -4.87 8.02 -13.67
CA GLY A 105 -4.55 9.40 -13.29
C GLY A 105 -5.30 9.85 -12.04
N VAL A 106 -6.60 9.60 -11.98
CA VAL A 106 -7.44 9.96 -10.82
C VAL A 106 -7.05 9.16 -9.56
N LEU A 107 -6.65 7.89 -9.70
CA LEU A 107 -6.21 7.06 -8.59
C LEU A 107 -5.00 7.63 -7.86
N SER A 108 -4.07 8.26 -8.59
CA SER A 108 -2.92 8.98 -7.99
C SER A 108 -3.38 10.13 -7.09
N CYS A 109 -4.37 10.91 -7.53
CA CYS A 109 -4.98 11.98 -6.73
C CYS A 109 -5.70 11.43 -5.49
N VAL A 110 -6.42 10.30 -5.62
CA VAL A 110 -7.11 9.63 -4.51
C VAL A 110 -6.12 9.17 -3.44
N GLY A 111 -4.95 8.67 -3.84
CA GLY A 111 -3.88 8.30 -2.92
C GLY A 111 -3.41 9.48 -2.06
N LEU A 112 -3.17 10.64 -2.68
CA LEU A 112 -2.83 11.87 -1.95
C LEU A 112 -3.98 12.33 -1.04
N ALA A 113 -5.23 12.26 -1.51
CA ALA A 113 -6.38 12.62 -0.69
C ALA A 113 -6.54 11.71 0.55
N MET A 114 -6.23 10.42 0.43
CA MET A 114 -6.25 9.49 1.56
C MET A 114 -5.19 9.85 2.60
N LEU A 115 -3.98 10.20 2.18
CA LEU A 115 -2.92 10.67 3.08
C LEU A 115 -3.34 11.94 3.82
N ILE A 116 -3.86 12.93 3.08
CA ILE A 116 -4.39 14.16 3.66
C ILE A 116 -5.49 13.84 4.66
N LYS A 117 -6.44 12.95 4.32
CA LYS A 117 -7.54 12.56 5.20
C LYS A 117 -7.04 11.94 6.51
N ILE A 118 -6.01 11.09 6.46
CA ILE A 118 -5.40 10.48 7.66
C ILE A 118 -4.74 11.54 8.54
N MET A 119 -4.09 12.55 7.94
CA MET A 119 -3.43 13.64 8.66
C MET A 119 -4.36 14.83 8.97
N SER A 120 -5.58 14.82 8.44
CA SER A 120 -6.46 15.98 8.44
C SER A 120 -7.06 16.18 9.82
N ASN A 121 -6.72 17.31 10.42
CA ASN A 121 -7.42 17.85 11.57
C ASN A 121 -7.89 19.27 11.19
N ASN A 122 -9.03 19.71 11.72
CA ASN A 122 -9.57 21.07 11.47
C ASN A 122 -8.53 22.18 11.76
N LYS A 123 -7.59 21.94 12.67
CA LYS A 123 -6.50 22.88 12.99
C LYS A 123 -5.37 22.91 11.94
N ILE A 124 -5.16 21.82 11.20
CA ILE A 124 -4.01 21.63 10.29
C ILE A 124 -4.39 21.92 8.82
N LEU A 125 -5.67 21.78 8.49
CA LEU A 125 -6.23 22.07 7.16
C LEU A 125 -5.81 23.43 6.56
N PRO A 126 -5.82 24.57 7.31
CA PRO A 126 -5.38 25.84 6.76
C PRO A 126 -3.89 25.86 6.34
N TYR A 127 -3.01 25.11 7.00
CA TYR A 127 -1.60 25.02 6.62
C TYR A 127 -1.40 24.29 5.28
N LEU A 128 -2.27 23.33 4.97
CA LEU A 128 -2.27 22.62 3.69
C LEU A 128 -2.66 23.56 2.53
N PHE A 129 -3.67 24.41 2.72
CA PHE A 129 -4.04 25.41 1.72
C PHE A 129 -2.95 26.47 1.51
N LEU A 130 -2.27 26.87 2.58
CA LEU A 130 -1.14 27.80 2.51
C LEU A 130 0.01 27.21 1.68
N GLY A 131 0.37 25.95 1.90
CA GLY A 131 1.36 25.25 1.09
C GLY A 131 0.94 25.11 -0.37
N PHE A 132 -0.34 24.84 -0.64
CA PHE A 132 -0.87 24.75 -2.01
C PHE A 132 -0.75 26.08 -2.77
N ILE A 133 -1.11 27.19 -2.12
CA ILE A 133 -0.97 28.54 -2.70
C ILE A 133 0.51 28.84 -2.96
N ALA A 134 1.42 28.46 -2.05
CA ALA A 134 2.84 28.66 -2.24
C ALA A 134 3.40 27.90 -3.46
N VAL A 135 2.99 26.64 -3.68
CA VAL A 135 3.39 25.88 -4.87
C VAL A 135 2.85 26.53 -6.15
N VAL A 136 1.56 26.89 -6.18
CA VAL A 136 0.89 27.40 -7.41
C VAL A 136 1.34 28.81 -7.78
N TYR A 137 1.52 29.71 -6.80
CA TYR A 137 1.83 31.12 -7.06
C TYR A 137 3.33 31.44 -7.03
N LEU A 138 4.12 30.80 -6.17
CA LEU A 138 5.58 31.01 -6.16
C LEU A 138 6.33 30.06 -7.10
N GLY A 139 5.66 29.05 -7.67
CA GLY A 139 6.31 28.03 -8.50
C GLY A 139 7.38 27.22 -7.75
N MET A 140 7.29 27.19 -6.41
CA MET A 140 8.23 26.46 -5.57
C MET A 140 8.03 24.96 -5.72
N ASP A 141 9.14 24.22 -5.76
CA ASP A 141 9.10 22.77 -5.77
C ASP A 141 8.50 22.21 -4.47
N VAL A 142 7.88 21.03 -4.56
CA VAL A 142 7.19 20.35 -3.45
C VAL A 142 8.13 20.14 -2.26
N ILE A 143 9.40 19.85 -2.53
CA ILE A 143 10.43 19.69 -1.50
C ILE A 143 10.65 21.00 -0.74
N GLY A 144 10.68 22.14 -1.45
CA GLY A 144 10.88 23.46 -0.84
C GLY A 144 9.74 23.83 0.11
N VAL A 145 8.50 23.56 -0.30
CA VAL A 145 7.32 23.79 0.55
C VAL A 145 7.27 22.83 1.74
N ALA A 146 7.72 21.59 1.57
CA ALA A 146 7.82 20.63 2.68
C ALA A 146 8.83 21.08 3.75
N VAL A 147 10.00 21.59 3.35
CA VAL A 147 11.01 22.10 4.29
C VAL A 147 10.49 23.34 5.01
N ALA A 148 9.84 24.27 4.30
CA ALA A 148 9.24 25.45 4.92
C ALA A 148 8.14 25.07 5.92
N GLY A 149 7.27 24.12 5.56
CA GLY A 149 6.25 23.57 6.45
C GLY A 149 6.85 22.90 7.69
N LEU A 150 7.97 22.18 7.53
CA LEU A 150 8.69 21.56 8.64
C LEU A 150 9.29 22.60 9.59
N CYS A 151 9.89 23.68 9.08
CA CYS A 151 10.39 24.77 9.92
C CYS A 151 9.25 25.45 10.71
N VAL A 152 8.11 25.72 10.08
CA VAL A 152 6.92 26.28 10.76
C VAL A 152 6.39 25.31 11.81
N ALA A 153 6.32 24.01 11.50
CA ALA A 153 5.89 22.98 12.44
C ALA A 153 6.82 22.88 13.66
N LEU A 154 8.15 22.91 13.46
CA LEU A 154 9.12 22.90 14.55
C LEU A 154 8.96 24.14 15.45
N ILE A 155 8.84 25.34 14.87
CA ILE A 155 8.63 26.57 15.65
C ILE A 155 7.32 26.50 16.43
N ALA A 156 6.24 25.99 15.83
CA ALA A 156 4.97 25.80 16.50
C ALA A 156 5.07 24.82 17.67
N VAL A 157 5.77 23.68 17.49
CA VAL A 157 6.00 22.69 18.55
C VAL A 157 6.88 23.25 19.67
N PHE A 158 7.93 24.02 19.35
CA PHE A 158 8.78 24.64 20.37
C PHE A 158 8.07 25.78 21.14
N ASN A 159 7.11 26.47 20.50
CA ASN A 159 6.29 27.50 21.14
C ASN A 159 5.03 26.95 21.82
N MET A 160 4.64 25.70 21.55
CA MET A 160 3.61 25.01 22.32
C MET A 160 4.20 24.65 23.69
N LYS A 161 3.93 25.50 24.68
CA LYS A 161 3.98 25.09 26.08
C LYS A 161 2.95 23.97 26.22
N PHE A 162 3.40 22.77 26.58
CA PHE A 162 2.52 21.66 26.91
C PHE A 162 1.66 22.11 28.09
N ASP A 163 0.47 22.64 27.82
CA ASP A 163 -0.61 22.50 28.79
C ASP A 163 -0.91 21.00 28.79
N GLU A 164 -0.48 20.34 29.87
CA GLU A 164 -0.99 19.04 30.24
C GLU A 164 -2.52 19.15 30.18
N GLU A 165 -3.13 18.50 29.18
CA GLU A 165 -4.55 18.14 29.27
C GLU A 165 -4.64 17.09 30.38
N GLU A 166 -4.74 17.57 31.62
CA GLU A 166 -5.41 16.87 32.72
C GLU A 166 -6.90 16.71 32.35
N ASP A 167 -7.36 15.47 32.52
CA ASP A 167 -8.74 15.01 32.75
C ASP A 167 -9.77 15.17 31.61
N PHE A 168 -10.51 14.14 31.16
CA PHE A 168 -11.04 12.93 31.82
C PHE A 168 -11.19 11.75 30.84
#